data_AF-A0A433T0L4-F1
#
_entry.id   AF-A0A433T0L4-F1
#
_cell.length_a   1.000
_cell.length_b   1.000
_cell.length_c   1.000
_cell.angle_alpha   90.00
_cell.angle_beta   90.00
_cell.angle_gamma   90.00
#
_symmetry.space_group_name_H-M   'P 1'
#
loop_
_entity.id
_entity.type
_entity.pdbx_description
1 polymer ?
#
loop_
_entity_poly.entity_id
_entity_poly.type
_entity_poly.pdbx_seq_one_letter_code
_entity_poly.pdbx_strand_id
1 'polypeptide(L)'
;MGLIKFLRPRIGTRTPIGVHVRRYDLLTQKEIRLGSLAAPRSYFQQAFAWMRSRHGDVVFLVATDDPTWCKENIVQGDDVILLPHATADVHMCALATCRHVIMSVGTFGWWAGWLGGGDVIYYTKPHAPGS
;
A
#
# COMPACT_ATOMS: atom_id res chain seq x y z
N MET A 1 16.43 -2.45 14.75
CA MET A 1 17.43 -3.28 14.02
C MET A 1 16.81 -4.36 13.09
N GLY A 2 15.56 -4.81 13.30
CA GLY A 2 14.99 -5.96 12.56
C GLY A 2 14.50 -5.69 11.13
N LEU A 3 13.78 -4.58 10.90
CA LEU A 3 13.11 -4.33 9.61
C LEU A 3 14.10 -4.14 8.44
N ILE A 4 15.19 -3.41 8.65
CA ILE A 4 16.22 -3.21 7.62
C ILE A 4 16.87 -4.54 7.24
N LYS A 5 17.21 -5.39 8.23
CA LYS A 5 17.76 -6.73 7.98
C LYS A 5 16.77 -7.64 7.26
N PHE A 6 15.47 -7.49 7.53
CA PHE A 6 14.40 -8.20 6.84
C PHE A 6 14.26 -7.73 5.38
N LEU A 7 14.28 -6.43 5.13
CA LEU A 7 13.99 -5.86 3.81
C LEU A 7 15.18 -5.89 2.86
N ARG A 8 16.40 -5.60 3.33
CA ARG A 8 17.59 -5.48 2.47
C ARG A 8 17.80 -6.65 1.49
N PRO A 9 17.78 -7.93 1.90
CA PRO A 9 17.96 -9.04 0.96
C PRO A 9 16.76 -9.25 0.04
N ARG A 10 15.56 -8.81 0.44
CA ARG A 10 14.33 -8.96 -0.34
C ARG A 10 14.16 -7.84 -1.36
N ILE A 11 14.61 -6.63 -1.05
CA ILE A 11 14.61 -5.52 -2.01
C ILE A 11 15.72 -5.73 -3.04
N GLY A 12 16.94 -6.05 -2.60
CA GLY A 12 18.08 -6.19 -3.51
C GLY A 12 18.36 -4.88 -4.25
N THR A 13 18.47 -4.95 -5.57
CA THR A 13 18.66 -3.79 -6.46
C THR A 13 17.35 -3.22 -7.03
N ARG A 14 16.20 -3.78 -6.64
CA ARG A 14 14.88 -3.41 -7.16
C ARG A 14 14.45 -2.06 -6.63
N THR A 15 13.66 -1.33 -7.42
CA THR A 15 13.07 -0.06 -7.01
C THR A 15 11.93 -0.32 -6.01
N PRO A 16 12.04 0.09 -4.73
CA PRO A 16 10.98 -0.14 -3.76
C PRO A 16 9.80 0.81 -4.03
N ILE A 17 8.58 0.28 -4.01
CA ILE A 17 7.33 1.02 -4.12
C ILE A 17 6.55 0.80 -2.82
N GLY A 18 6.19 1.87 -2.11
CA GLY A 18 5.38 1.78 -0.92
C GLY A 18 3.92 1.51 -1.28
N VAL A 19 3.26 0.59 -0.57
CA VAL A 19 1.84 0.29 -0.78
C VAL A 19 1.11 0.40 0.54
N HIS A 20 0.24 1.40 0.67
CA HIS A 20 -0.62 1.56 1.83
C HIS A 20 -2.02 0.99 1.54
N VAL A 21 -2.44 0.01 2.33
CA VAL A 21 -3.76 -0.62 2.25
C VAL A 21 -4.51 -0.40 3.56
N ARG A 22 -5.38 0.61 3.58
CA ARG A 22 -6.42 0.81 4.61
C ARG A 22 -7.68 0.06 4.24
N ARG A 23 -8.19 -0.78 5.14
CA ARG A 23 -9.39 -1.59 4.90
C ARG A 23 -10.24 -1.87 6.14
N TYR A 24 -9.64 -2.21 7.28
CA TYR A 24 -10.37 -2.83 8.39
C TYR A 24 -11.54 -1.98 8.92
N ASP A 25 -11.31 -0.69 9.15
CA ASP A 25 -12.31 0.24 9.67
C ASP A 25 -13.42 0.58 8.66
N LEU A 26 -13.10 0.60 7.37
CA LEU A 26 -14.05 0.88 6.29
C LEU A 26 -15.11 -0.21 6.13
N LEU A 27 -14.84 -1.42 6.62
CA LEU A 27 -15.73 -2.58 6.49
C LEU A 27 -16.70 -2.74 7.67
N THR A 28 -16.71 -1.81 8.62
CA THR A 28 -17.72 -1.82 9.68
C THR A 28 -19.11 -1.54 9.10
N GLN A 29 -20.17 -2.09 9.70
CA GLN A 29 -21.54 -1.84 9.22
C GLN A 29 -21.89 -0.34 9.21
N LYS A 30 -21.36 0.43 10.16
CA LYS A 30 -21.56 1.88 10.22
C LYS A 30 -20.95 2.56 9.00
N GLU A 31 -19.67 2.29 8.73
CA GLU A 31 -18.95 2.88 7.60
C GLU A 31 -19.55 2.48 6.25
N ILE A 32 -19.95 1.21 6.10
CA ILE A 32 -20.64 0.74 4.89
C ILE A 32 -21.96 1.48 4.69
N ARG A 33 -22.75 1.73 5.75
CA ARG A 33 -23.99 2.53 5.64
C ARG A 33 -23.74 3.99 5.29
N LEU A 34 -22.59 4.54 5.69
CA LEU A 34 -22.11 5.86 5.30
C LEU A 34 -21.43 5.85 3.91
N GLY A 35 -21.49 4.72 3.20
CA GLY A 35 -20.98 4.58 1.84
C GLY A 35 -19.47 4.40 1.73
N SER A 36 -18.72 4.19 2.81
CA SER A 36 -17.27 3.94 2.75
C SER A 36 -16.94 2.71 1.90
N LEU A 37 -15.99 2.87 0.97
CA LEU A 37 -15.52 1.83 0.05
C LEU A 37 -14.02 1.58 0.23
N ALA A 38 -13.67 0.34 0.57
CA ALA A 38 -12.29 -0.11 0.54
C ALA A 38 -11.81 -0.30 -0.90
N ALA A 39 -10.55 0.04 -1.17
CA ALA A 39 -9.96 -0.16 -2.48
C ALA A 39 -10.01 -1.65 -2.89
N PRO A 40 -10.54 -2.00 -4.07
CA PRO A 40 -10.68 -3.38 -4.50
C PRO A 40 -9.33 -3.96 -4.96
N ARG A 41 -9.23 -5.29 -5.02
CA ARG A 41 -8.06 -6.00 -5.57
C ARG A 41 -7.65 -5.49 -6.95
N SER A 42 -8.62 -5.23 -7.82
CA SER A 42 -8.38 -4.77 -9.19
C SER A 42 -7.69 -3.40 -9.26
N TYR A 43 -7.88 -2.53 -8.26
CA TYR A 43 -7.17 -1.27 -8.16
C TYR A 43 -5.67 -1.50 -7.95
N PHE A 44 -5.30 -2.34 -6.98
CA PHE A 44 -3.90 -2.66 -6.69
C PHE A 44 -3.23 -3.37 -7.87
N GLN A 45 -3.93 -4.29 -8.53
CA GLN A 45 -3.38 -4.97 -9.72
C GLN A 45 -3.05 -4.00 -10.85
N GLN A 46 -3.95 -3.04 -11.13
CA GLN A 46 -3.69 -2.01 -12.14
C GLN A 46 -2.56 -1.07 -11.73
N ALA A 47 -2.52 -0.66 -10.46
CA ALA A 47 -1.45 0.19 -9.94
C ALA A 47 -0.09 -0.51 -9.97
N PHE A 48 -0.02 -1.80 -9.65
CA PHE A 48 1.21 -2.59 -9.73
C PHE A 48 1.68 -2.73 -11.18
N ALA A 49 0.77 -3.01 -12.12
CA ALA A 49 1.10 -3.09 -13.53
C ALA A 49 1.67 -1.76 -14.06
N TRP A 50 1.09 -0.63 -13.65
CA TRP A 50 1.58 0.69 -14.02
C TRP A 50 2.97 0.99 -13.42
N MET A 51 3.19 0.69 -12.14
CA MET A 51 4.50 0.90 -11.51
C MET A 51 5.60 0.05 -12.15
N ARG A 52 5.30 -1.22 -12.46
CA ARG A 52 6.20 -2.11 -13.21
C ARG A 52 6.53 -1.55 -14.59
N SER A 53 5.53 -1.09 -15.35
CA SER A 53 5.78 -0.54 -16.70
C SER A 53 6.55 0.77 -16.67
N ARG A 54 6.37 1.59 -15.63
CA ARG A 54 7.00 2.91 -15.46
C ARG A 54 8.44 2.83 -14.96
N HIS A 55 8.73 1.92 -14.01
CA HIS A 55 9.99 1.88 -13.26
C HIS A 55 10.83 0.61 -13.48
N GLY A 56 10.33 -0.36 -14.27
CA GLY A 56 11.06 -1.58 -14.58
C GLY A 56 11.04 -2.58 -13.42
N ASP A 57 12.23 -2.95 -12.92
CA ASP A 57 12.39 -3.92 -11.84
C ASP A 57 12.05 -3.29 -10.49
N VAL A 58 10.88 -3.64 -9.95
CA VAL A 58 10.28 -3.04 -8.76
C VAL A 58 10.00 -4.08 -7.68
N VAL A 59 9.84 -3.61 -6.45
CA VAL A 59 9.36 -4.43 -5.32
C VAL A 59 8.35 -3.63 -4.50
N PHE A 60 7.19 -4.21 -4.24
CA PHE A 60 6.09 -3.58 -3.53
C PHE A 60 6.16 -3.90 -2.04
N LEU A 61 6.27 -2.88 -1.19
CA LEU A 61 6.28 -3.01 0.26
C LEU A 61 4.91 -2.64 0.83
N VAL A 62 4.14 -3.64 1.25
CA VAL A 62 2.74 -3.49 1.66
C VAL A 62 2.63 -3.26 3.17
N ALA A 63 2.19 -2.07 3.57
CA ALA A 63 1.72 -1.75 4.92
C ALA A 63 0.19 -1.77 4.93
N THR A 64 -0.41 -2.44 5.91
CA THR A 64 -1.85 -2.66 5.95
C THR A 64 -2.38 -2.86 7.37
N ASP A 65 -3.64 -2.53 7.57
CA ASP A 65 -4.42 -2.93 8.76
C ASP A 65 -5.22 -4.23 8.57
N ASP A 66 -5.19 -4.81 7.37
CA ASP A 66 -5.79 -6.10 7.03
C ASP A 66 -4.77 -7.00 6.30
N PRO A 67 -3.83 -7.63 7.05
CA PRO A 67 -2.79 -8.46 6.49
C PRO A 67 -3.32 -9.75 5.85
N THR A 68 -4.45 -10.28 6.34
CA THR A 68 -5.07 -11.50 5.81
C THR A 68 -5.60 -11.24 4.41
N TRP A 69 -6.38 -10.18 4.22
CA TRP A 69 -6.89 -9.82 2.89
C TRP A 69 -5.76 -9.56 1.90
N CYS A 70 -4.69 -8.87 2.34
CA CYS A 70 -3.56 -8.60 1.46
C CYS A 70 -2.88 -9.89 0.96
N LYS A 71 -2.67 -10.87 1.84
CA LYS A 71 -2.07 -12.17 1.49
C LYS A 71 -2.89 -12.90 0.43
N GLU A 72 -4.21 -12.90 0.58
CA GLU A 72 -5.12 -13.63 -0.31
C GLU A 72 -5.31 -12.93 -1.67
N ASN A 73 -5.22 -11.59 -1.70
CA ASN A 73 -5.68 -10.80 -2.85
C ASN A 73 -4.56 -10.14 -3.66
N ILE A 74 -3.51 -9.63 -3.02
CA ILE A 74 -2.54 -8.74 -3.71
C ILE A 74 -1.08 -9.15 -3.51
N VAL A 75 -0.76 -9.92 -2.48
CA VAL A 75 0.59 -10.47 -2.26
C VAL A 75 0.74 -11.72 -3.11
N GLN A 76 1.09 -11.50 -4.39
CA GLN A 76 1.26 -12.54 -5.38
C GLN A 76 2.61 -12.34 -6.07
N GLY A 77 3.35 -13.42 -6.30
CA GLY A 77 4.71 -13.35 -6.83
C GLY A 77 5.76 -13.06 -5.75
N ASP A 78 6.99 -12.84 -6.20
CA ASP A 78 8.17 -12.58 -5.36
C ASP A 78 8.50 -11.07 -5.23
N ASP A 79 7.78 -10.23 -5.96
CA ASP A 79 7.94 -8.78 -5.99
C ASP A 79 6.96 -8.04 -5.08
N VAL A 80 6.05 -8.76 -4.38
CA VAL A 80 5.15 -8.15 -3.39
C VAL A 80 5.46 -8.68 -2.00
N ILE A 81 5.84 -7.78 -1.09
CA ILE A 81 6.26 -8.11 0.28
C ILE A 81 5.29 -7.46 1.26
N LEU A 82 4.60 -8.29 2.03
CA LEU A 82 3.87 -7.81 3.20
C LEU A 82 4.85 -7.43 4.30
N LEU A 83 4.80 -6.18 4.76
CA LEU A 83 5.60 -5.73 5.89
C LEU A 83 5.16 -6.46 7.17
N PRO A 84 6.12 -6.85 8.04
CA PRO A 84 5.79 -7.42 9.33
C PRO A 84 5.05 -6.39 10.20
N HIS A 85 4.37 -6.90 11.23
CA HIS A 85 3.75 -6.03 12.23
C HIS A 85 4.80 -5.09 12.84
N ALA A 86 4.47 -3.80 12.85
CA ALA A 86 5.27 -2.74 13.43
C ALA A 86 4.35 -1.58 13.82
N THR A 87 4.90 -0.58 14.51
CA THR A 87 4.19 0.65 14.82
C THR A 87 3.95 1.49 13.56
N ALA A 88 2.94 2.37 13.63
CA ALA A 88 2.53 3.20 12.50
C ALA A 88 3.66 4.11 11.97
N ASP A 89 4.48 4.66 12.87
CA ASP A 89 5.66 5.48 12.53
C ASP A 89 6.73 4.67 11.76
N VAL A 90 6.93 3.40 12.11
CA VAL A 90 7.87 2.52 11.40
C VAL A 90 7.35 2.21 10.00
N HIS A 91 6.05 1.91 9.85
CA HIS A 91 5.46 1.74 8.52
C HIS A 91 5.50 3.04 7.70
N MET A 92 5.22 4.20 8.30
CA MET A 92 5.30 5.50 7.63
C MET A 92 6.71 5.74 7.09
N CYS A 93 7.73 5.52 7.92
CA CYS A 93 9.13 5.64 7.52
C CYS A 93 9.49 4.66 6.39
N ALA A 94 9.04 3.40 6.50
CA ALA A 94 9.27 2.41 5.46
C ALA A 94 8.63 2.81 4.11
N LEU A 95 7.39 3.30 4.11
CA LEU A 95 6.72 3.73 2.88
C LEU A 95 7.31 5.03 2.31
N ALA A 96 7.63 6.02 3.15
CA ALA A 96 8.20 7.29 2.73
C ALA A 96 9.59 7.11 2.08
N THR A 97 10.39 6.14 2.55
CA THR A 97 11.70 5.86 1.94
C THR A 97 11.64 5.17 0.58
N CYS A 98 10.49 4.60 0.19
CA CYS A 98 10.29 4.03 -1.15
C CYS A 98 10.26 5.07 -2.27
N ARG A 99 10.03 6.35 -1.95
CA ARG A 99 9.82 7.48 -2.89
C ARG A 99 8.54 7.41 -3.71
N HIS A 100 8.22 6.26 -4.29
CA HIS A 100 6.96 6.02 -5.02
C HIS A 100 5.96 5.32 -4.11
N VAL A 101 4.68 5.72 -4.19
CA VAL A 101 3.65 5.21 -3.28
C VAL A 101 2.34 4.91 -4.03
N ILE A 102 1.76 3.75 -3.74
CA ILE A 102 0.37 3.43 -4.04
C ILE A 102 -0.39 3.53 -2.72
N MET A 103 -1.45 4.32 -2.66
CA MET A 103 -2.27 4.45 -1.46
C MET A 103 -3.74 4.12 -1.74
N SER A 104 -4.42 3.49 -0.78
CA SER A 104 -5.88 3.46 -0.75
C SER A 104 -6.44 4.76 -0.16
N VAL A 105 -7.13 4.70 0.97
CA VAL A 105 -7.80 5.85 1.61
C VAL A 105 -7.07 6.29 2.87
N GLY A 106 -7.26 7.56 3.24
CA GLY A 106 -6.80 8.12 4.51
C GLY A 106 -5.48 8.90 4.44
N THR A 107 -5.23 9.67 5.50
CA THR A 107 -4.09 10.60 5.62
C THR A 107 -2.75 9.90 5.74
N PHE A 108 -2.72 8.65 6.21
CA PHE A 108 -1.47 7.89 6.34
C PHE A 108 -0.80 7.68 4.98
N GLY A 109 -1.53 7.14 4.01
CA GLY A 109 -1.03 6.93 2.65
C GLY A 109 -0.67 8.26 1.97
N TRP A 110 -1.45 9.31 2.24
CA TRP A 110 -1.19 10.65 1.72
C TRP A 110 0.15 11.21 2.20
N TRP A 111 0.42 11.15 3.52
CA TRP A 111 1.70 11.58 4.09
C TRP A 111 2.87 10.74 3.60
N ALA A 112 2.69 9.42 3.46
CA ALA A 112 3.73 8.56 2.91
C ALA A 112 4.11 8.98 1.48
N GLY A 113 3.12 9.26 0.63
CA GLY A 113 3.35 9.74 -0.74
C GLY A 113 4.00 11.13 -0.77
N TRP A 114 3.48 12.08 0.03
CA TRP A 114 4.03 13.43 0.13
C TRP A 114 5.50 13.44 0.56
N LEU A 115 5.84 12.64 1.58
CA LEU A 115 7.22 12.54 2.10
C LEU A 115 8.15 11.80 1.13
N GLY A 116 7.63 10.88 0.31
CA GLY A 116 8.43 10.10 -0.64
C GLY A 116 8.87 10.89 -1.88
N GLY A 117 8.04 11.80 -2.39
CA GLY A 117 8.39 12.74 -3.46
C GLY A 117 8.57 12.13 -4.86
N GLY A 118 8.12 10.90 -5.09
CA GLY A 118 8.07 10.24 -6.40
C GLY A 118 6.64 10.16 -6.95
N ASP A 119 6.42 9.21 -7.86
CA ASP A 119 5.08 8.95 -8.42
C ASP A 119 4.14 8.40 -7.32
N VAL A 120 2.96 9.01 -7.21
CA VAL A 120 1.92 8.62 -6.25
C VAL A 120 0.64 8.24 -7.00
N ILE A 121 0.17 7.00 -6.79
CA ILE A 121 -1.16 6.56 -7.25
C ILE A 121 -2.09 6.55 -6.03
N TYR A 122 -3.21 7.26 -6.14
CA TYR A 122 -4.23 7.31 -5.09
C TYR A 122 -5.56 6.74 -5.56
N TYR A 123 -6.28 6.11 -4.63
CA TYR A 123 -7.61 5.55 -4.90
C TYR A 123 -8.65 6.67 -4.93
N THR A 124 -9.36 6.81 -6.04
CA THR A 124 -10.23 7.97 -6.32
C THR A 124 -11.69 7.77 -5.94
N LYS A 125 -12.11 6.57 -5.55
CA LYS A 125 -13.52 6.24 -5.27
C LYS A 125 -13.73 5.70 -3.84
N PRO A 126 -13.37 6.46 -2.79
CA PRO A 126 -13.49 6.03 -1.40
C PRO A 126 -14.93 5.96 -0.88
N HIS A 127 -15.92 6.49 -1.62
CA HIS A 127 -17.31 6.56 -1.21
C HIS A 127 -18.26 6.11 -2.31
N ALA A 128 -19.38 5.51 -1.92
CA ALA A 128 -20.46 5.13 -2.82
C ALA A 128 -21.20 6.36 -3.36
N PRO A 129 -21.68 6.34 -4.62
CA PRO A 129 -22.45 7.45 -5.17
C PRO A 129 -23.69 7.74 -4.31
N GLY A 130 -23.87 9.01 -3.92
CA GLY A 130 -25.03 9.45 -3.13
C GLY A 130 -24.99 9.12 -1.63
N SER A 131 -23.82 8.72 -1.12
CA SER A 131 -23.54 8.72 0.33
C SER A 131 -23.20 10.10 0.88
#